data_AF-A0A543PTF3-F1
#
_entry.id   AF-A0A543PTF3-F1
#
_cell.length_a   1.000
_cell.length_b   1.000
_cell.length_c   1.000
_cell.angle_alpha   90.00
_cell.angle_beta   90.00
_cell.angle_gamma   90.00
#
_symmetry.space_group_name_H-M   'P 1'
#
loop_
_entity.id
_entity.type
_entity.pdbx_description
1 polymer ?
#
loop_
_entity_poly.entity_id
_entity_poly.type
_entity_poly.pdbx_seq_one_letter_code
_entity_poly.pdbx_strand_id
1 'polypeptide(L)'
;MSALDRLLQGLRSALRGPRSQPAPRPKPGTQSTKPGTQRAQDGGGGRTAYPGDATTLPDTTYSPAPDGNPDPGEIVWTWVPYEEDHTQGKDRPVLVIGREADWLVALPLTSKDHDVDEQQERRSGREWVDIGTGDWDRRGRPSEVRVNRLVRVDPHGVRREGAVLPRDRYERVVAAARAQLR
;
A
#
# COMPACT_ATOMS: atom_id res chain seq x y z
N MET A 1 -28.43 -32.77 23.98
CA MET A 1 -28.25 -31.46 24.63
C MET A 1 -28.23 -30.43 23.51
N SER A 2 -29.34 -29.88 23.00
CA SER A 2 -30.48 -29.20 23.65
C SER A 2 -30.03 -28.05 24.57
N ALA A 3 -30.06 -26.84 23.99
CA ALA A 3 -30.47 -25.55 24.57
C ALA A 3 -30.28 -24.49 23.46
N LEU A 4 -31.15 -24.46 22.43
CA LEU A 4 -32.33 -23.56 22.38
C LEU A 4 -31.88 -22.10 22.33
N ASP A 5 -31.49 -21.54 21.19
CA ASP A 5 -32.36 -21.24 20.03
C ASP A 5 -33.78 -20.80 20.44
N ARG A 6 -33.82 -19.58 21.01
CA ARG A 6 -34.98 -18.73 21.32
C ARG A 6 -34.43 -17.30 21.20
N LEU A 7 -34.95 -16.37 20.41
CA LEU A 7 -36.28 -15.78 20.61
C LEU A 7 -36.70 -14.88 19.41
N LEU A 8 -37.74 -15.33 18.67
CA LEU A 8 -39.00 -14.65 18.23
C LEU A 8 -38.93 -13.31 17.41
N GLN A 9 -39.41 -13.25 16.15
CA GLN A 9 -40.83 -13.10 15.68
C GLN A 9 -41.54 -11.85 16.25
N GLY A 10 -42.29 -10.96 15.55
CA GLY A 10 -42.85 -10.79 14.21
C GLY A 10 -43.99 -9.72 14.24
N LEU A 11 -44.57 -9.35 13.06
CA LEU A 11 -45.88 -8.68 12.78
C LEU A 11 -46.02 -7.13 12.96
N ARG A 12 -46.29 -6.31 11.91
CA ARG A 12 -47.58 -5.92 11.23
C ARG A 12 -48.58 -5.21 12.18
N SER A 13 -49.29 -4.09 11.92
CA SER A 13 -49.63 -3.25 10.74
C SER A 13 -50.31 -1.92 11.16
N ALA A 14 -50.04 -0.83 10.41
CA ALA A 14 -50.93 0.18 9.78
C ALA A 14 -52.15 0.87 10.47
N LEU A 15 -52.26 2.20 10.29
CA LEU A 15 -53.51 2.99 10.11
C LEU A 15 -53.32 4.20 9.13
N ARG A 16 -54.33 4.44 8.27
CA ARG A 16 -54.52 5.47 7.19
C ARG A 16 -54.82 6.89 7.75
N GLY A 17 -54.77 8.06 7.08
CA GLY A 17 -54.66 8.61 5.69
C GLY A 17 -54.62 10.18 5.80
N PRO A 18 -55.03 11.06 4.84
CA PRO A 18 -55.21 10.99 3.39
C PRO A 18 -54.32 12.00 2.58
N ARG A 19 -54.62 12.13 1.28
CA ARG A 19 -53.86 12.65 0.12
C ARG A 19 -53.51 14.16 0.09
N SER A 20 -52.40 14.47 -0.60
CA SER A 20 -52.28 15.58 -1.58
C SER A 20 -51.16 15.27 -2.59
N GLN A 21 -51.48 15.30 -3.89
CA GLN A 21 -50.55 15.15 -5.01
C GLN A 21 -49.98 16.50 -5.45
N PRO A 22 -48.74 16.53 -5.95
CA PRO A 22 -48.47 17.24 -7.21
C PRO A 22 -47.71 16.41 -8.25
N ALA A 23 -47.91 16.80 -9.52
CA ALA A 23 -47.44 16.18 -10.77
C ALA A 23 -45.89 16.16 -10.96
N PRO A 24 -45.36 15.32 -11.87
CA PRO A 24 -43.93 14.99 -11.95
C PRO A 24 -43.13 16.01 -12.77
N ARG A 25 -41.95 16.40 -12.26
CA ARG A 25 -40.89 17.07 -13.03
C ARG A 25 -39.87 16.03 -13.52
N PRO A 26 -39.31 16.17 -14.74
CA PRO A 26 -38.39 15.18 -15.32
C PRO A 26 -37.02 15.21 -14.63
N LYS A 27 -36.49 14.04 -14.30
CA LYS A 27 -35.13 13.84 -13.79
C LYS A 27 -34.18 13.58 -14.97
N PRO A 28 -33.00 14.23 -15.04
CA PRO A 28 -31.92 13.76 -15.90
C PRO A 28 -31.45 12.39 -15.38
N GLY A 29 -31.54 11.37 -16.22
CA GLY A 29 -30.98 10.06 -15.94
C GLY A 29 -29.46 10.13 -15.97
N THR A 30 -28.82 10.07 -14.80
CA THR A 30 -27.42 9.64 -14.72
C THR A 30 -27.45 8.18 -14.32
N GLN A 31 -27.19 7.31 -15.29
CA GLN A 31 -26.96 5.89 -15.04
C GLN A 31 -25.77 5.76 -14.09
N SER A 32 -26.04 5.38 -12.84
CA SER A 32 -25.01 4.92 -11.91
C SER A 32 -24.53 3.55 -12.37
N THR A 33 -23.64 3.53 -13.37
CA THR A 33 -22.78 2.39 -13.65
C THR A 33 -21.80 2.27 -12.49
N LYS A 34 -21.95 1.20 -11.70
CA LYS A 34 -20.93 0.74 -10.75
C LYS A 34 -19.59 0.67 -11.50
N PRO A 35 -18.50 1.32 -11.05
CA PRO A 35 -17.19 1.00 -11.57
C PRO A 35 -16.85 -0.41 -11.10
N GLY A 36 -17.07 -1.39 -11.98
CA GLY A 36 -16.38 -2.66 -11.90
C GLY A 36 -14.88 -2.36 -11.90
N THR A 37 -14.13 -3.17 -11.15
CA THR A 37 -12.67 -3.16 -11.05
C THR A 37 -12.06 -3.14 -12.46
N GLN A 38 -11.87 -1.94 -13.00
CA GLN A 38 -11.20 -1.72 -14.27
C GLN A 38 -9.75 -2.04 -14.00
N ARG A 39 -9.36 -3.20 -14.52
CA ARG A 39 -7.99 -3.63 -14.78
C ARG A 39 -7.16 -2.38 -15.06
N ALA A 40 -6.22 -2.06 -14.17
CA ALA A 40 -5.25 -0.99 -14.37
C ALA A 40 -4.30 -1.42 -15.50
N GLN A 41 -4.81 -1.39 -16.72
CA GLN A 41 -4.13 -1.44 -17.99
C GLN A 41 -4.47 -0.13 -18.67
N ASP A 42 -3.98 0.99 -18.11
CA ASP A 42 -3.80 2.25 -18.83
C ASP A 42 -2.94 3.18 -17.98
N GLY A 43 -1.64 3.14 -18.30
CA GLY A 43 -0.58 4.03 -17.84
C GLY A 43 0.47 4.02 -18.94
N GLY A 44 0.09 4.54 -20.11
CA GLY A 44 0.90 4.61 -21.33
C GLY A 44 2.04 5.61 -21.21
N GLY A 45 3.12 5.16 -20.58
CA GLY A 45 4.48 5.68 -20.66
C GLY A 45 5.37 4.49 -20.36
N GLY A 46 6.16 4.03 -21.33
CA GLY A 46 6.76 2.69 -21.33
C GLY A 46 7.46 2.34 -20.02
N ARG A 47 6.76 1.60 -19.14
CA ARG A 47 7.39 1.00 -17.97
C ARG A 47 8.42 0.03 -18.48
N THR A 48 9.69 0.32 -18.24
CA THR A 48 10.77 -0.62 -18.45
C THR A 48 10.38 -1.93 -17.77
N ALA A 49 10.55 -3.06 -18.47
CA ALA A 49 10.25 -4.38 -17.91
C ALA A 49 10.99 -4.53 -16.57
N TYR A 50 10.30 -5.03 -15.54
CA TYR A 50 10.88 -5.13 -14.21
C TYR A 50 12.11 -6.06 -14.24
N PRO A 51 13.31 -5.57 -13.89
CA PRO A 51 14.55 -6.36 -14.01
C PRO A 51 14.70 -7.41 -12.91
N GLY A 52 13.75 -7.47 -11.97
CA GLY A 52 13.85 -8.27 -10.75
C GLY A 52 14.36 -7.45 -9.56
N ASP A 53 14.24 -8.06 -8.39
CA ASP A 53 14.72 -7.51 -7.12
C ASP A 53 16.25 -7.36 -7.13
N ALA A 54 16.76 -6.39 -6.39
CA ALA A 54 18.20 -6.24 -6.18
C ALA A 54 18.70 -7.33 -5.23
N THR A 55 19.93 -7.79 -5.46
CA THR A 55 20.54 -8.87 -4.67
C THR A 55 21.57 -8.35 -3.66
N THR A 56 21.96 -7.08 -3.78
CA THR A 56 22.96 -6.44 -2.92
C THR A 56 22.46 -5.09 -2.43
N LEU A 57 22.86 -4.72 -1.22
CA LEU A 57 22.58 -3.38 -0.72
C LEU A 57 23.30 -2.32 -1.57
N PRO A 58 22.62 -1.22 -1.93
CA PRO A 58 23.25 -0.08 -2.61
C PRO A 58 24.07 0.76 -1.62
N ASP A 59 24.61 1.89 -2.09
CA ASP A 59 24.97 2.98 -1.18
C ASP A 59 23.70 3.43 -0.44
N THR A 60 23.77 3.40 0.89
CA THR A 60 22.65 3.66 1.81
C THR A 60 22.84 4.98 2.58
N THR A 61 23.58 5.92 1.99
CA THR A 61 23.76 7.25 2.57
C THR A 61 22.42 7.98 2.65
N TYR A 62 21.96 8.29 3.86
CA TYR A 62 20.74 9.06 4.08
C TYR A 62 20.88 10.50 3.57
N SER A 63 20.03 10.88 2.63
CA SER A 63 20.07 12.19 1.96
C SER A 63 18.70 12.59 1.38
N PRO A 64 17.61 12.59 2.17
CA PRO A 64 16.30 12.96 1.65
C PRO A 64 16.27 14.44 1.26
N ALA A 65 15.72 14.74 0.08
CA ALA A 65 15.53 16.09 -0.40
C ALA A 65 14.14 16.24 -1.04
N PRO A 66 13.31 17.21 -0.62
CA PRO A 66 12.00 17.43 -1.21
C PRO A 66 12.13 18.21 -2.54
N ASP A 67 12.77 17.61 -3.54
CA ASP A 67 13.01 18.20 -4.86
C ASP A 67 12.16 17.56 -5.98
N GLY A 68 11.32 16.60 -5.60
CA GLY A 68 10.45 15.81 -6.48
C GLY A 68 11.09 14.54 -7.04
N ASN A 69 12.37 14.28 -6.74
CA ASN A 69 13.04 13.03 -7.02
C ASN A 69 13.16 12.21 -5.73
N PRO A 70 12.71 10.95 -5.71
CA PRO A 70 12.83 10.12 -4.53
C PRO A 70 14.29 9.86 -4.14
N ASP A 71 14.61 10.13 -2.87
CA ASP A 71 15.96 9.99 -2.33
C ASP A 71 16.05 9.03 -1.13
N PRO A 72 17.25 8.51 -0.81
CA PRO A 72 17.46 7.66 0.36
C PRO A 72 16.97 8.32 1.65
N GLY A 73 16.02 7.67 2.32
CA GLY A 73 15.34 8.19 3.51
C GLY A 73 13.88 8.58 3.27
N GLU A 74 13.44 8.64 2.01
CA GLU A 74 12.06 8.98 1.67
C GLU A 74 11.18 7.73 1.51
N ILE A 75 9.91 7.85 1.94
CA ILE A 75 8.88 6.83 1.78
C ILE A 75 7.91 7.26 0.70
N VAL A 76 7.98 6.59 -0.45
CA VAL A 76 7.17 6.90 -1.64
C VAL A 76 6.17 5.79 -1.93
N TRP A 77 5.14 6.09 -2.73
CA TRP A 77 4.22 5.03 -3.19
C TRP A 77 4.47 4.70 -4.64
N THR A 78 4.49 3.41 -4.89
CA THR A 78 4.75 2.85 -6.20
C THR A 78 4.06 1.51 -6.33
N TRP A 79 4.03 1.01 -7.55
CA TRP A 79 3.66 -0.36 -7.82
C TRP A 79 4.80 -1.29 -7.40
N VAL A 80 4.51 -2.26 -6.54
CA VAL A 80 5.45 -3.28 -6.07
C VAL A 80 5.05 -4.65 -6.63
N PRO A 81 5.94 -5.34 -7.35
CA PRO A 81 5.65 -6.67 -7.88
C PRO A 81 5.47 -7.70 -6.76
N TYR A 82 4.64 -8.72 -7.00
CA TYR A 82 4.66 -9.94 -6.17
C TYR A 82 5.97 -10.70 -6.43
N GLU A 83 6.46 -11.46 -5.44
CA GLU A 83 7.73 -12.21 -5.59
C GLU A 83 7.60 -13.43 -6.49
N GLU A 84 6.41 -14.03 -6.50
CA GLU A 84 6.12 -15.27 -7.20
C GLU A 84 5.83 -15.02 -8.69
N ASP A 85 5.36 -13.81 -9.01
CA ASP A 85 5.03 -13.38 -10.37
C ASP A 85 5.21 -11.87 -10.50
N HIS A 86 6.34 -11.47 -11.09
CA HIS A 86 6.70 -10.07 -11.32
C HIS A 86 5.81 -9.36 -12.36
N THR A 87 4.89 -10.07 -13.05
CA THR A 87 3.90 -9.43 -13.92
C THR A 87 2.68 -8.93 -13.14
N GLN A 88 2.53 -9.40 -11.90
CA GLN A 88 1.50 -8.98 -10.96
C GLN A 88 2.11 -8.17 -9.82
N GLY A 89 1.28 -7.35 -9.19
CA GLY A 89 1.73 -6.50 -8.09
C GLY A 89 0.62 -5.62 -7.56
N LYS A 90 0.94 -4.87 -6.51
CA LYS A 90 0.01 -3.92 -5.89
C LYS A 90 0.72 -2.62 -5.54
N ASP A 91 -0.08 -1.57 -5.40
CA ASP A 91 0.42 -0.27 -4.94
C ASP A 91 0.79 -0.37 -3.45
N ARG A 92 2.01 0.03 -3.09
CA ARG A 92 2.50 0.00 -1.70
C ARG A 92 3.42 1.18 -1.41
N PRO A 93 3.51 1.61 -0.13
CA PRO A 93 4.63 2.41 0.32
C PRO A 93 5.92 1.59 0.24
N VAL A 94 7.01 2.26 -0.13
CA VAL A 94 8.37 1.73 -0.08
C VAL A 94 9.31 2.79 0.51
N LEU A 95 10.28 2.37 1.31
CA LEU A 95 11.37 3.23 1.78
C LEU A 95 12.49 3.16 0.74
N VAL A 96 12.80 4.28 0.09
CA VAL A 96 13.98 4.38 -0.77
C VAL A 96 15.22 4.34 0.11
N ILE A 97 16.14 3.44 -0.22
CA ILE A 97 17.38 3.26 0.52
C ILE A 97 18.62 3.57 -0.28
N GLY A 98 18.53 3.66 -1.61
CA GLY A 98 19.68 3.89 -2.48
C GLY A 98 19.30 3.83 -3.96
N ARG A 99 20.32 3.82 -4.80
CA ARG A 99 20.20 3.73 -6.26
C ARG A 99 21.14 2.66 -6.81
N GLU A 100 20.73 2.03 -7.90
CA GLU A 100 21.53 1.11 -8.70
C GLU A 100 21.24 1.37 -10.18
N ALA A 101 22.22 1.93 -10.89
CA ALA A 101 22.03 2.47 -12.24
C ALA A 101 20.81 3.43 -12.29
N ASP A 102 19.87 3.19 -13.20
CA ASP A 102 18.68 4.02 -13.38
C ASP A 102 17.52 3.67 -12.43
N TRP A 103 17.72 2.71 -11.52
CA TRP A 103 16.69 2.24 -10.60
C TRP A 103 16.91 2.79 -9.19
N LEU A 104 15.81 3.15 -8.54
CA LEU A 104 15.78 3.25 -7.09
C LEU A 104 15.83 1.83 -6.51
N VAL A 105 16.49 1.67 -5.37
CA VAL A 105 16.41 0.46 -4.56
C VAL A 105 15.64 0.80 -3.29
N ALA A 106 14.60 0.01 -3.00
CA ALA A 106 13.68 0.32 -1.92
C ALA A 106 13.24 -0.92 -1.14
N LEU A 107 12.81 -0.70 0.10
CA LEU A 107 12.28 -1.72 1.01
C LEU A 107 10.75 -1.56 1.12
N PRO A 108 9.94 -2.61 0.92
CA PRO A 108 8.48 -2.51 1.03
C PRO A 108 7.99 -2.23 2.45
N LEU A 109 6.89 -1.48 2.57
CA LEU A 109 6.22 -1.21 3.83
C LEU A 109 4.84 -1.87 3.93
N THR A 110 4.37 -2.03 5.16
CA THR A 110 3.00 -2.36 5.56
C THR A 110 2.59 -1.57 6.80
N SER A 111 1.29 -1.47 7.07
CA SER A 111 0.74 -0.88 8.30
C SER A 111 0.06 -1.96 9.13
N LYS A 112 0.29 -1.99 10.46
CA LYS A 112 -0.08 -3.10 11.37
C LYS A 112 -1.52 -3.60 11.28
N ASP A 113 -2.47 -2.75 10.90
CA ASP A 113 -3.86 -3.15 10.67
C ASP A 113 -4.04 -4.10 9.46
N HIS A 114 -2.96 -4.40 8.71
CA HIS A 114 -2.93 -5.44 7.67
C HIS A 114 -2.65 -6.83 8.26
N ASP A 115 -3.32 -7.18 9.37
CA ASP A 115 -3.08 -8.39 10.17
C ASP A 115 -3.04 -9.70 9.35
N VAL A 116 -3.89 -9.82 8.33
CA VAL A 116 -3.99 -11.06 7.51
C VAL A 116 -2.78 -11.21 6.60
N ASP A 117 -2.42 -10.14 5.88
CA ASP A 117 -1.25 -10.12 5.00
C ASP A 117 0.02 -10.25 5.86
N GLU A 118 0.13 -9.52 6.97
CA GLU A 118 1.33 -9.49 7.81
C GLU A 118 1.62 -10.82 8.51
N GLN A 119 0.60 -11.48 9.09
CA GLN A 119 0.83 -12.77 9.74
C GLN A 119 1.18 -13.86 8.73
N GLN A 120 0.57 -13.84 7.54
CA GLN A 120 0.91 -14.78 6.48
C GLN A 120 2.32 -14.49 5.95
N GLU A 121 2.65 -13.22 5.73
CA GLU A 121 3.95 -12.75 5.26
C GLU A 121 5.07 -13.11 6.27
N ARG A 122 4.88 -12.93 7.58
CA ARG A 122 5.87 -13.34 8.61
C ARG A 122 6.11 -14.85 8.65
N ARG A 123 5.07 -15.67 8.49
CA ARG A 123 5.21 -17.14 8.45
C ARG A 123 6.05 -17.63 7.28
N SER A 124 6.16 -16.83 6.21
CA SER A 124 7.02 -17.10 5.06
C SER A 124 8.48 -16.69 5.26
N GLY A 125 8.92 -16.37 6.49
CA GLY A 125 10.30 -15.98 6.79
C GLY A 125 10.62 -14.52 6.39
N ARG A 126 9.60 -13.66 6.29
CA ARG A 126 9.79 -12.23 6.02
C ARG A 126 10.14 -11.50 7.32
N GLU A 127 11.17 -10.68 7.24
CA GLU A 127 11.73 -9.96 8.39
C GLU A 127 11.28 -8.49 8.35
N TRP A 128 10.69 -8.03 9.44
CA TRP A 128 10.02 -6.73 9.54
C TRP A 128 10.61 -5.89 10.67
N VAL A 129 10.78 -4.60 10.41
CA VAL A 129 11.25 -3.62 11.39
C VAL A 129 10.21 -2.52 11.59
N ASP A 130 9.85 -2.30 12.85
CA ASP A 130 8.96 -1.23 13.28
C ASP A 130 9.56 0.15 13.00
N ILE A 131 8.80 0.99 12.28
CA ILE A 131 9.14 2.40 12.03
C ILE A 131 8.16 3.37 12.69
N GLY A 132 7.13 2.87 13.37
CA GLY A 132 6.13 3.66 14.07
C GLY A 132 5.18 4.37 13.10
N THR A 133 4.67 5.53 13.51
CA THR A 133 3.74 6.35 12.72
C THR A 133 4.48 7.48 11.98
N GLY A 134 3.85 8.01 10.92
CA GLY A 134 4.30 9.19 10.19
C GLY A 134 3.43 9.51 8.98
N ASP A 135 3.78 10.59 8.27
CA ASP A 135 2.95 11.20 7.22
C ASP A 135 2.77 10.31 5.96
N TRP A 136 3.55 9.22 5.86
CA TRP A 136 3.38 8.20 4.83
C TRP A 136 2.08 7.40 4.95
N ASP A 137 1.43 7.39 6.11
CA ASP A 137 0.09 6.83 6.29
C ASP A 137 -0.87 7.95 6.69
N ARG A 138 -1.85 8.25 5.82
CA ARG A 138 -2.87 9.28 6.06
C ARG A 138 -3.73 9.02 7.30
N ARG A 139 -3.79 7.77 7.76
CA ARG A 139 -4.50 7.39 8.99
C ARG A 139 -3.59 7.44 10.22
N GLY A 140 -2.30 7.77 10.04
CA GLY A 140 -1.31 7.82 11.11
C GLY A 140 -1.07 6.47 11.79
N ARG A 141 -1.26 5.37 11.07
CA ARG A 141 -1.13 4.02 11.66
C ARG A 141 0.34 3.65 11.83
N PRO A 142 0.67 2.80 12.82
CA PRO A 142 1.99 2.19 12.93
C PRO A 142 2.31 1.36 11.67
N SER A 143 3.53 1.50 11.18
CA SER A 143 4.05 0.82 10.00
C SER A 143 5.33 0.05 10.29
N GLU A 144 5.56 -0.95 9.44
CA GLU A 144 6.76 -1.79 9.44
C GLU A 144 7.39 -1.82 8.05
N VAL A 145 8.71 -1.95 8.00
CA VAL A 145 9.50 -2.11 6.77
C VAL A 145 9.98 -3.55 6.66
N ARG A 146 9.80 -4.17 5.50
CA ARG A 146 10.40 -5.48 5.21
C ARG A 146 11.86 -5.31 4.83
N VAL A 147 12.77 -5.87 5.63
CA VAL A 147 14.21 -5.63 5.50
C VAL A 147 14.96 -6.68 4.69
N ASN A 148 14.31 -7.81 4.36
CA ASN A 148 14.90 -8.90 3.61
C ASN A 148 14.42 -8.97 2.14
N ARG A 149 14.00 -7.84 1.56
CA ARG A 149 13.61 -7.75 0.15
C ARG A 149 13.95 -6.38 -0.43
N LEU A 150 14.84 -6.35 -1.41
CA LEU A 150 15.23 -5.13 -2.12
C LEU A 150 14.47 -5.02 -3.45
N VAL A 151 13.45 -4.19 -3.50
CA VAL A 151 12.66 -3.98 -4.73
C VAL A 151 13.31 -2.88 -5.55
N ARG A 152 13.46 -3.10 -6.86
CA ARG A 152 13.84 -2.02 -7.78
C ARG A 152 12.60 -1.20 -8.15
N VAL A 153 12.74 0.11 -8.19
CA VAL A 153 11.63 1.01 -8.51
C VAL A 153 12.07 1.95 -9.62
N ASP A 154 11.27 1.99 -10.69
CA ASP A 154 11.42 2.98 -11.75
C ASP A 154 11.12 4.36 -11.14
N PRO A 155 12.07 5.31 -11.14
CA PRO A 155 11.83 6.66 -10.62
C PRO A 155 10.59 7.32 -11.25
N HIS A 156 10.32 7.07 -12.52
CA HIS A 156 9.15 7.62 -13.23
C HIS A 156 7.84 6.90 -12.88
N GLY A 157 7.92 5.74 -12.23
CA GLY A 157 6.78 4.97 -11.74
C GLY A 157 6.28 5.39 -10.35
N VAL A 158 6.96 6.33 -9.69
CA VAL A 158 6.57 6.84 -8.38
C VAL A 158 5.35 7.74 -8.51
N ARG A 159 4.31 7.45 -7.72
CA ARG A 159 2.97 8.03 -7.88
C ARG A 159 2.68 9.21 -6.95
N ARG A 160 3.39 9.29 -5.82
CA ARG A 160 3.25 10.39 -4.86
C ARG A 160 4.59 10.69 -4.22
N GLU A 161 4.93 11.97 -4.16
CA GLU A 161 6.06 12.46 -3.38
C GLU A 161 5.86 12.07 -1.91
N GLY A 162 6.95 11.55 -1.34
CA GLY A 162 6.93 10.76 -0.14
C GLY A 162 6.88 11.57 1.16
N ALA A 163 6.90 10.85 2.28
CA ALA A 163 7.25 11.42 3.57
C ALA A 163 8.69 11.04 3.92
N VAL A 164 9.39 11.88 4.67
CA VAL A 164 10.76 11.58 5.11
C VAL A 164 10.71 10.72 6.38
N LEU A 165 11.39 9.58 6.37
CA LEU A 165 11.59 8.77 7.57
C LEU A 165 12.71 9.41 8.43
N PRO A 166 12.52 9.62 9.74
CA PRO A 166 13.59 10.16 10.58
C PRO A 166 14.87 9.32 10.53
N ARG A 167 16.02 10.02 10.48
CA ARG A 167 17.36 9.41 10.29
C ARG A 167 17.64 8.24 11.22
N ASP A 168 17.28 8.36 12.50
CA ASP A 168 17.49 7.29 13.50
C ASP A 168 16.74 6.00 13.12
N ARG A 169 15.52 6.12 12.58
CA ARG A 169 14.72 4.98 12.16
C ARG A 169 15.25 4.39 10.85
N TYR A 170 15.67 5.26 9.93
CA TYR A 170 16.32 4.85 8.68
C TYR A 170 17.57 4.00 8.95
N GLU A 171 18.46 4.48 9.84
CA GLU A 171 19.69 3.77 10.18
C GLU A 171 19.42 2.40 10.81
N ARG A 172 18.39 2.28 11.66
CA ARG A 172 17.94 0.98 12.20
C ARG A 172 17.48 0.02 11.10
N VAL A 173 16.69 0.52 10.15
CA VAL A 173 16.19 -0.27 9.01
C VAL A 173 17.34 -0.75 8.14
N VAL A 174 18.28 0.13 7.77
CA VAL A 174 19.45 -0.24 6.96
C VAL A 174 20.35 -1.25 7.68
N ALA A 175 20.56 -1.07 8.99
CA ALA A 175 21.34 -2.02 9.79
C ALA A 175 20.69 -3.42 9.81
N ALA A 176 19.37 -3.48 9.96
CA ALA A 176 18.62 -4.73 9.91
C ALA A 176 18.66 -5.38 8.52
N ALA A 177 18.50 -4.61 7.44
CA ALA A 177 18.62 -5.12 6.08
C ALA A 177 20.02 -5.71 5.82
N ARG A 178 21.07 -5.05 6.29
CA ARG A 178 22.45 -5.55 6.20
C ARG A 178 22.68 -6.84 6.97
N ALA A 179 21.97 -7.04 8.08
CA ALA A 179 22.06 -8.28 8.83
C ALA A 179 21.41 -9.48 8.10
N GLN A 180 20.38 -9.21 7.29
CA GLN A 180 19.60 -10.24 6.58
C GLN A 180 20.15 -10.59 5.19
N LEU A 181 20.79 -9.64 4.51
CA LEU A 181 21.24 -9.77 3.11
C LEU A 181 22.72 -10.19 2.99
N ARG A 182 23.16 -11.13 3.82
CA ARG A 182 24.56 -11.62 3.83
C ARG A 182 24.85 -12.64 2.76
#